data_AF-A0A661AV97-F1
#
_entry.id   AF-A0A661AV97-F1
#
_cell.length_a   1.000
_cell.length_b   1.000
_cell.length_c   1.000
_cell.angle_alpha   90.00
_cell.angle_beta   90.00
_cell.angle_gamma   90.00
#
_symmetry.space_group_name_H-M   'P 1'
#
loop_
_entity.id
_entity.type
_entity.pdbx_description
1 polymer ?
#
loop_
_entity_poly.entity_id
_entity_poly.type
_entity_poly.pdbx_seq_one_letter_code
_entity_poly.pdbx_strand_id
1 'polypeptide(L)'
;FNFLLRFTDGSNKTVQEEFHPIFLDETGQALPEAIGAIPKLQNLSLEPSNIPPEMRGLSARLEEFYERALKLARKAASELENQVQEERLRLVRLMRDDLERYSVIKETRLRERLAETRERINEIQEQLDSLTDEEERRRREGTLRLRQYDLQQAERELAELQQRVKRRQEELGNMEIVVDEEPKLLNLALVKFVAPKNEEGR
;
A
#
# COMPACT_ATOMS: atom_id res chain seq x y z
N PHE A 1 -27.79 -4.08 1.14
CA PHE A 1 -26.62 -4.23 2.03
C PHE A 1 -25.45 -3.52 1.41
N ASN A 2 -24.79 -2.59 2.11
CA ASN A 2 -23.61 -1.91 1.59
C ASN A 2 -22.37 -2.44 2.31
N PHE A 3 -21.54 -3.19 1.58
CA PHE A 3 -20.30 -3.75 2.10
C PHE A 3 -19.10 -2.88 1.73
N LEU A 4 -18.10 -2.86 2.60
CA LEU A 4 -16.75 -2.41 2.31
C LEU A 4 -15.89 -3.65 2.09
N LEU A 5 -15.31 -3.76 0.90
CA LEU A 5 -14.29 -4.74 0.57
C LEU A 5 -12.95 -4.05 0.80
N ARG A 6 -12.08 -4.65 1.62
CA ARG A 6 -10.77 -4.08 1.93
C ARG A 6 -9.69 -5.09 1.62
N PHE A 7 -8.60 -4.60 1.04
CA PHE A 7 -7.40 -5.36 0.75
C PHE A 7 -6.23 -4.72 1.48
N THR A 8 -5.46 -5.51 2.21
CA THR A 8 -4.26 -5.06 2.92
C THR A 8 -3.00 -5.74 2.41
N ASP A 9 -1.85 -5.17 2.73
CA ASP A 9 -0.56 -5.82 2.46
C ASP A 9 -0.06 -6.67 3.64
N GLY A 10 1.08 -7.36 3.47
CA GLY A 10 1.70 -8.15 4.54
C GLY A 10 2.12 -7.36 5.79
N SER A 11 1.98 -6.03 5.79
CA SER A 11 2.17 -5.14 6.94
C SER A 11 0.86 -4.58 7.51
N ASN A 12 -0.29 -5.13 7.10
CA ASN A 12 -1.64 -4.69 7.44
C ASN A 12 -1.95 -3.24 7.01
N LYS A 13 -1.29 -2.73 5.98
CA LYS A 13 -1.62 -1.42 5.40
C LYS A 13 -2.65 -1.60 4.31
N THR A 14 -3.68 -0.76 4.32
CA THR A 14 -4.70 -0.74 3.27
C THR A 14 -4.07 -0.45 1.91
N VAL A 15 -4.25 -1.38 0.97
CA VAL A 15 -3.86 -1.26 -0.43
C VAL A 15 -5.02 -0.66 -1.22
N GLN A 16 -6.22 -1.18 -1.01
CA GLN A 16 -7.42 -0.76 -1.71
C GLN A 16 -8.67 -0.98 -0.85
N GLU A 17 -9.66 -0.11 -1.05
CA GLU A 17 -11.00 -0.24 -0.51
C GLU A 17 -12.03 -0.02 -1.61
N GLU A 18 -13.06 -0.85 -1.63
CA GLU A 18 -14.17 -0.73 -2.59
C GLU A 18 -15.51 -0.83 -1.87
N PHE A 19 -16.42 0.08 -2.21
CA PHE A 19 -17.81 0.01 -1.78
C PHE A 19 -18.59 -0.91 -2.71
N HIS A 20 -19.12 -1.99 -2.15
CA HIS A 20 -19.85 -3.00 -2.90
C HIS A 20 -21.31 -3.11 -2.42
N PRO A 21 -22.25 -2.40 -3.08
CA PRO A 21 -23.67 -2.50 -2.78
C PRO A 21 -24.24 -3.83 -3.29
N ILE A 22 -25.04 -4.49 -2.47
CA ILE A 22 -25.77 -5.70 -2.81
C ILE A 22 -27.25 -5.47 -2.52
N PHE A 23 -28.06 -5.56 -3.56
CA PHE A 23 -29.51 -5.53 -3.47
C PHE A 23 -30.08 -6.94 -3.62
N LEU A 24 -30.90 -7.34 -2.66
CA LEU A 24 -31.64 -8.59 -2.68
C LEU A 24 -33.14 -8.28 -2.73
N ASP A 25 -33.88 -9.03 -3.54
CA ASP A 25 -35.34 -8.96 -3.54
C ASP A 25 -35.95 -9.71 -2.34
N GLU A 26 -37.29 -9.73 -2.28
CA GLU A 26 -38.04 -10.42 -1.23
C GLU A 26 -37.83 -11.96 -1.20
N THR A 27 -37.39 -12.54 -2.31
CA THR A 27 -37.05 -13.97 -2.42
C THR A 27 -35.59 -14.24 -2.01
N GLY A 28 -34.79 -13.19 -1.89
CA GLY A 28 -33.37 -13.23 -1.56
C GLY A 28 -32.49 -13.50 -2.78
N GLN A 29 -32.97 -13.19 -3.99
CA GLN A 29 -32.18 -13.18 -5.21
C GLN A 29 -31.53 -11.82 -5.42
N ALA A 30 -30.32 -11.83 -5.99
CA ALA A 30 -29.58 -10.61 -6.28
C ALA A 30 -30.15 -9.92 -7.53
N LEU A 31 -30.41 -8.62 -7.41
CA LEU A 31 -30.91 -7.78 -8.50
C LEU A 31 -29.97 -6.57 -8.67
N PRO A 32 -28.83 -6.76 -9.36
CA PRO A 32 -27.83 -5.70 -9.49
C PRO A 32 -28.34 -4.49 -10.27
N GLU A 33 -29.28 -4.67 -11.22
CA GLU A 33 -29.84 -3.57 -12.01
C GLU A 33 -30.61 -2.57 -11.14
N ALA A 34 -31.18 -3.03 -10.02
CA ALA A 34 -31.93 -2.19 -9.10
C ALA A 34 -31.03 -1.19 -8.35
N ILE A 35 -29.73 -1.47 -8.20
CA ILE A 35 -28.79 -0.63 -7.43
C ILE A 35 -28.74 0.79 -8.00
N GLY A 36 -28.74 0.93 -9.33
CA GLY A 36 -28.72 2.23 -10.00
C GLY A 36 -29.97 3.08 -9.76
N ALA A 37 -31.10 2.44 -9.41
CA ALA A 37 -32.35 3.11 -9.10
C ALA A 37 -32.49 3.49 -7.61
N ILE A 38 -31.59 3.00 -6.74
CA ILE A 38 -31.61 3.33 -5.31
C ILE A 38 -30.93 4.68 -5.12
N PRO A 39 -31.64 5.70 -4.61
CA PRO A 39 -31.03 7.00 -4.36
C PRO A 39 -29.92 6.86 -3.31
N LYS A 40 -28.79 7.54 -3.56
CA LYS A 40 -27.71 7.63 -2.58
C LYS A 40 -28.28 8.29 -1.31
N LEU A 41 -28.34 7.53 -0.22
CA LEU A 41 -28.87 8.01 1.05
C LEU A 41 -27.96 9.14 1.56
N GLN A 42 -28.46 10.39 1.55
CA GLN A 42 -27.74 11.56 2.05
C GLN A 42 -27.97 11.81 3.55
N ASN A 43 -29.04 11.24 4.12
CA ASN A 43 -29.43 11.45 5.51
C ASN A 43 -29.07 10.23 6.36
N LEU A 44 -28.00 10.37 7.15
CA LEU A 44 -27.62 9.43 8.22
C LEU A 44 -28.41 9.79 9.47
N SER A 45 -29.71 9.47 9.52
CA SER A 45 -30.43 9.50 10.79
C SER A 45 -29.89 8.39 11.69
N LEU A 46 -29.51 8.74 12.92
CA LEU A 46 -29.12 7.78 13.95
C LEU A 46 -30.34 7.18 14.67
N GLU A 47 -31.54 7.69 14.40
CA GLU A 47 -32.77 7.15 14.97
C GLU A 47 -33.21 5.89 14.21
N PRO A 48 -33.63 4.83 14.92
CA PRO A 48 -34.14 3.62 14.30
C PRO A 48 -35.35 3.95 13.41
N SER A 49 -35.28 3.61 12.14
CA SER A 49 -36.41 3.83 11.23
C SER A 49 -37.58 2.91 11.60
N ASN A 50 -38.78 3.47 11.72
CA ASN A 50 -39.99 2.68 11.88
C ASN A 50 -40.22 1.83 10.63
N ILE A 51 -40.10 0.51 10.77
CA ILE A 51 -40.32 -0.44 9.67
C ILE A 51 -41.84 -0.53 9.40
N PRO A 52 -42.31 -0.20 8.18
CA PRO A 52 -43.71 -0.32 7.82
C PRO A 52 -44.23 -1.75 8.05
N PRO A 53 -45.51 -1.95 8.43
CA PRO A 53 -46.08 -3.27 8.69
C PRO A 53 -45.87 -4.27 7.55
N GLU A 54 -46.01 -3.79 6.32
CA GLU A 54 -45.78 -4.52 5.06
C GLU A 54 -44.35 -5.05 4.88
N MET A 55 -43.35 -4.45 5.55
CA MET A 55 -41.94 -4.86 5.45
C MET A 55 -41.47 -5.70 6.65
N ARG A 56 -42.31 -5.92 7.67
CA ARG A 56 -41.93 -6.70 8.86
C ARG A 56 -41.54 -8.14 8.51
N GLY A 57 -42.17 -8.73 7.49
CA GLY A 57 -41.83 -10.07 7.02
C GLY A 57 -40.40 -10.17 6.47
N LEU A 58 -39.91 -9.11 5.82
CA LEU A 58 -38.52 -9.03 5.35
C LEU A 58 -37.55 -8.84 6.52
N SER A 59 -37.92 -8.01 7.50
CA SER A 59 -37.12 -7.83 8.71
C SER A 59 -36.96 -9.12 9.50
N ALA A 60 -37.97 -10.00 9.53
CA ALA A 60 -37.89 -11.29 10.21
C ALA A 60 -36.92 -12.26 9.54
N ARG A 61 -36.58 -12.05 8.26
CA ARG A 61 -35.64 -12.86 7.46
C ARG A 61 -34.30 -12.17 7.26
N LEU A 62 -34.01 -11.11 8.01
CA LEU A 62 -32.82 -10.27 7.81
C LEU A 62 -31.51 -11.06 7.88
N GLU A 63 -31.41 -12.02 8.81
CA GLU A 63 -30.22 -12.88 8.95
C GLU A 63 -29.99 -13.74 7.70
N GLU A 64 -31.07 -14.36 7.17
CA GLU A 64 -31.01 -15.15 5.93
C GLU A 64 -30.53 -14.29 4.75
N PHE A 65 -31.06 -13.06 4.63
CA PHE A 65 -30.63 -12.13 3.59
C PHE A 65 -29.20 -11.65 3.79
N TYR A 66 -28.78 -11.41 5.03
CA TYR A 66 -27.41 -11.01 5.34
C TYR A 66 -26.41 -12.11 4.95
N GLU A 67 -26.68 -13.37 5.28
CA GLU A 67 -25.79 -14.48 4.89
C GLU A 67 -25.65 -14.61 3.37
N ARG A 68 -26.76 -14.44 2.63
CA ARG A 68 -26.75 -14.45 1.16
C ARG A 68 -25.94 -13.28 0.61
N ALA A 69 -26.17 -12.08 1.13
CA ALA A 69 -25.45 -10.88 0.72
C ALA A 69 -23.95 -10.98 1.05
N LEU A 70 -23.60 -11.52 2.21
CA LEU A 70 -22.20 -11.75 2.61
C LEU A 70 -21.51 -12.74 1.68
N LYS A 71 -22.17 -13.83 1.27
CA LYS A 71 -21.62 -14.78 0.28
C LYS A 71 -21.32 -14.09 -1.05
N LEU A 72 -22.22 -13.24 -1.52
CA LEU A 72 -22.01 -12.45 -2.74
C LEU A 72 -20.87 -11.44 -2.58
N ALA A 73 -20.77 -10.77 -1.43
CA ALA A 73 -19.68 -9.84 -1.15
C ALA A 73 -18.31 -10.53 -1.10
N ARG A 74 -18.23 -11.73 -0.49
CA ARG A 74 -17.01 -12.55 -0.48
C ARG A 74 -16.61 -13.00 -1.88
N LYS A 75 -17.59 -13.38 -2.72
CA LYS A 75 -17.33 -13.72 -4.12
C LYS A 75 -16.78 -12.52 -4.88
N ALA A 76 -17.39 -11.34 -4.74
CA ALA A 76 -16.90 -10.11 -5.36
C ALA A 76 -15.49 -9.73 -4.86
N ALA A 77 -15.22 -9.88 -3.56
CA ALA A 77 -13.90 -9.64 -2.98
C ALA A 77 -12.84 -10.56 -3.62
N SER A 78 -13.12 -11.86 -3.75
CA SER A 78 -12.21 -12.82 -4.38
C SER A 78 -11.99 -12.56 -5.88
N GLU A 79 -13.01 -12.10 -6.60
CA GLU A 79 -12.87 -11.70 -8.00
C GLU A 79 -11.97 -10.46 -8.14
N LEU A 80 -12.13 -9.49 -7.24
CA LEU A 80 -11.36 -8.26 -7.20
C LEU A 80 -9.92 -8.47 -6.71
N GLU A 81 -9.70 -9.40 -5.79
CA GLU A 81 -8.40 -9.73 -5.19
C GLU A 81 -7.32 -9.96 -6.27
N ASN A 82 -7.65 -10.69 -7.33
CA ASN A 82 -6.72 -10.95 -8.44
C ASN A 82 -6.28 -9.65 -9.14
N GLN A 83 -7.20 -8.71 -9.34
CA GLN A 83 -6.91 -7.43 -9.96
C GLN A 83 -6.01 -6.59 -9.05
N VAL A 84 -6.35 -6.50 -7.76
CA VAL A 84 -5.55 -5.78 -6.76
C VAL A 84 -4.15 -6.39 -6.66
N GLN A 85 -4.04 -7.71 -6.64
CA GLN A 85 -2.78 -8.44 -6.61
C GLN A 85 -1.93 -8.14 -7.86
N GLU A 86 -2.52 -8.16 -9.06
CA GLU A 86 -1.80 -7.84 -10.30
C GLU A 86 -1.28 -6.40 -10.32
N GLU A 87 -2.12 -5.43 -9.97
CA GLU A 87 -1.73 -4.02 -9.89
C GLU A 87 -0.62 -3.81 -8.87
N ARG A 88 -0.75 -4.46 -7.71
CA ARG A 88 0.24 -4.39 -6.64
C ARG A 88 1.58 -4.97 -7.07
N LEU A 89 1.59 -6.14 -7.70
CA LEU A 89 2.82 -6.75 -8.22
C LEU A 89 3.50 -5.88 -9.28
N ARG A 90 2.73 -5.23 -10.17
CA ARG A 90 3.29 -4.29 -11.15
C ARG A 90 3.97 -3.10 -10.47
N LEU A 91 3.31 -2.50 -9.48
CA LEU A 91 3.88 -1.39 -8.72
C LEU A 91 5.16 -1.80 -7.99
N VAL A 92 5.16 -2.94 -7.29
CA VAL A 92 6.34 -3.42 -6.55
C VAL A 92 7.51 -3.71 -7.49
N ARG A 93 7.26 -4.28 -8.68
CA ARG A 93 8.32 -4.49 -9.68
C ARG A 93 8.98 -3.18 -10.10
N LEU A 94 8.20 -2.14 -10.42
CA LEU A 94 8.74 -0.83 -10.76
C LEU A 94 9.60 -0.24 -9.62
N MET A 95 9.11 -0.35 -8.38
CA MET A 95 9.85 0.13 -7.21
C MET A 95 11.13 -0.66 -6.95
N ARG A 96 11.14 -1.97 -7.25
CA ARG A 96 12.32 -2.83 -7.14
C ARG A 96 13.37 -2.44 -8.19
N ASP A 97 12.95 -2.26 -9.44
CA ASP A 97 13.83 -1.82 -10.54
C ASP A 97 14.43 -0.42 -10.25
N ASP A 98 13.63 0.49 -9.68
CA ASP A 98 14.11 1.81 -9.26
C ASP A 98 15.11 1.73 -8.11
N LEU A 99 14.84 0.87 -7.11
CA LEU A 99 15.74 0.66 -5.99
C LEU A 99 17.08 0.07 -6.45
N GLU A 100 17.06 -0.90 -7.35
CA GLU A 100 18.26 -1.53 -7.91
C GLU A 100 19.07 -0.53 -8.73
N ARG A 101 18.43 0.22 -9.62
CA ARG A 101 19.11 1.28 -10.39
C ARG A 101 19.74 2.31 -9.48
N TYR A 102 19.00 2.78 -8.48
CA TYR A 102 19.52 3.73 -7.49
C TYR A 102 20.70 3.16 -6.72
N SER A 103 20.60 1.92 -6.22
CA SER A 103 21.64 1.29 -5.42
C SER A 103 22.92 1.10 -6.23
N VAL A 104 22.81 0.60 -7.47
CA VAL A 104 23.98 0.38 -8.35
C VAL A 104 24.70 1.69 -8.64
N ILE A 105 23.97 2.75 -9.00
CA ILE A 105 24.56 4.07 -9.30
C ILE A 105 25.28 4.64 -8.06
N LYS A 106 24.61 4.60 -6.90
CA LYS A 106 25.16 5.14 -5.66
C LYS A 106 26.35 4.33 -5.15
N GLU A 107 26.23 3.01 -5.15
CA GLU A 107 27.29 2.11 -4.70
C GLU A 107 28.53 2.22 -5.60
N THR A 108 28.36 2.26 -6.91
CA THR A 108 29.48 2.48 -7.85
C THR A 108 30.23 3.77 -7.53
N ARG A 109 29.50 4.89 -7.39
CA ARG A 109 30.10 6.19 -7.06
C ARG A 109 30.83 6.20 -5.71
N LEU A 110 30.28 5.52 -4.70
CA LEU A 110 30.93 5.39 -3.39
C LEU A 110 32.18 4.52 -3.46
N ARG A 111 32.13 3.41 -4.21
CA ARG A 111 33.29 2.53 -4.41
C ARG A 111 34.41 3.24 -5.17
N GLU A 112 34.08 4.02 -6.20
CA GLU A 112 35.06 4.86 -6.91
C GLU A 112 35.72 5.87 -5.98
N ARG A 113 34.92 6.61 -5.19
CA ARG A 113 35.44 7.57 -4.20
C ARG A 113 36.32 6.89 -3.14
N LEU A 114 35.94 5.69 -2.70
CA LEU A 114 36.74 4.89 -1.76
C LEU A 114 38.08 4.46 -2.37
N ALA A 115 38.08 3.97 -3.61
CA ALA A 115 39.28 3.58 -4.32
C ALA A 115 40.24 4.78 -4.49
N GLU A 116 39.72 5.90 -4.97
CA GLU A 116 40.49 7.14 -5.16
C GLU A 116 41.08 7.67 -3.83
N THR A 117 40.31 7.58 -2.74
CA THR A 117 40.78 8.00 -1.41
C THR A 117 41.86 7.05 -0.89
N ARG A 118 41.74 5.74 -1.13
CA ARG A 118 42.76 4.74 -0.76
C ARG A 118 44.05 4.94 -1.54
N GLU A 119 43.97 5.17 -2.85
CA GLU A 119 45.14 5.50 -3.68
C GLU A 119 45.86 6.72 -3.15
N ARG A 120 45.15 7.82 -2.88
CA ARG A 120 45.75 9.04 -2.30
C ARG A 120 46.35 8.84 -0.92
N ILE A 121 45.75 8.00 -0.08
CA ILE A 121 46.32 7.63 1.22
C ILE A 121 47.66 6.92 1.01
N ASN A 122 47.72 5.95 0.10
CA ASN A 122 48.93 5.21 -0.20
C ASN A 122 50.02 6.14 -0.76
N GLU A 123 49.69 7.02 -1.71
CA GLU A 123 50.63 8.02 -2.26
C GLU A 123 51.21 8.93 -1.16
N ILE A 124 50.38 9.41 -0.24
CA ILE A 124 50.83 10.26 0.88
C ILE A 124 51.73 9.46 1.82
N GLN A 125 51.41 8.19 2.10
CA GLN A 125 52.23 7.31 2.93
C GLN A 125 53.60 7.05 2.30
N GLU A 126 53.66 6.73 1.01
CA GLU A 126 54.92 6.54 0.27
C GLU A 126 55.77 7.82 0.29
N GLN A 127 55.14 8.99 0.12
CA GLN A 127 55.83 10.28 0.18
C GLN A 127 56.40 10.57 1.58
N LEU A 128 55.65 10.25 2.64
CA LEU A 128 56.09 10.43 4.03
C LEU A 128 57.36 9.63 4.34
N ASP A 129 57.51 8.44 3.78
CA ASP A 129 58.69 7.59 3.99
C ASP A 129 59.97 8.18 3.37
N SER A 130 59.83 9.04 2.36
CA SER A 130 60.94 9.69 1.64
C SER A 130 61.27 11.11 2.12
N LEU A 131 60.47 11.68 3.03
CA LEU A 131 60.61 13.07 3.47
C LEU A 131 61.61 13.22 4.63
N THR A 132 62.62 14.07 4.43
CA THR A 132 63.60 14.45 5.46
C THR A 132 63.27 15.75 6.19
N ASP A 133 62.44 16.61 5.60
CA ASP A 133 61.98 17.86 6.23
C ASP A 133 60.85 17.58 7.23
N GLU A 134 61.12 17.85 8.51
CA GLU A 134 60.18 17.64 9.60
C GLU A 134 58.91 18.49 9.50
N GLU A 135 58.98 19.72 9.00
CA GLU A 135 57.83 20.60 8.93
C GLU A 135 56.86 20.14 7.82
N GLU A 136 57.41 19.82 6.66
CA GLU A 136 56.66 19.26 5.54
C GLU A 136 56.07 17.88 5.90
N ARG A 137 56.84 17.05 6.61
CA ARG A 137 56.35 15.76 7.13
C ARG A 137 55.12 15.94 8.03
N ARG A 138 55.16 16.85 9.01
CA ARG A 138 54.01 17.11 9.90
C ARG A 138 52.78 17.59 9.13
N ARG A 139 52.96 18.44 8.11
CA ARG A 139 51.84 18.88 7.25
C ARG A 139 51.21 17.70 6.51
N ARG A 140 52.01 16.81 5.91
CA ARG A 140 51.53 15.63 5.20
C ARG A 140 50.87 14.61 6.11
N GLU A 141 51.38 14.42 7.33
CA GLU A 141 50.72 13.61 8.35
C GLU A 141 49.32 14.15 8.70
N GLY A 142 49.18 15.48 8.78
CA GLY A 142 47.88 16.13 8.94
C GLY A 142 46.91 15.84 7.78
N THR A 143 47.39 15.95 6.54
CA THR A 143 46.61 15.59 5.35
C THR A 143 46.22 14.11 5.35
N LEU A 144 47.14 13.21 5.71
CA LEU A 144 46.88 11.77 5.81
C LEU A 144 45.73 11.47 6.77
N ARG A 145 45.74 12.08 7.98
CA ARG A 145 44.67 11.91 8.97
C ARG A 145 43.31 12.37 8.44
N LEU A 146 43.27 13.49 7.73
CA LEU A 146 42.04 13.97 7.08
C LEU A 146 41.53 12.98 6.04
N ARG A 147 42.42 12.42 5.20
CA ARG A 147 42.03 11.42 4.21
C ARG A 147 41.59 10.09 4.82
N GLN A 148 42.24 9.66 5.90
CA GLN A 148 41.79 8.48 6.66
C GLN A 148 40.40 8.69 7.26
N TYR A 149 40.10 9.90 7.74
CA TYR A 149 38.76 10.25 8.18
C TYR A 149 37.74 10.23 7.03
N ASP A 150 38.08 10.83 5.88
CA ASP A 150 37.24 10.80 4.67
C ASP A 150 36.93 9.35 4.24
N LEU A 151 37.93 8.46 4.32
CA LEU A 151 37.79 7.03 4.01
C LEU A 151 36.78 6.37 4.95
N GLN A 152 36.95 6.53 6.27
CA GLN A 152 36.03 5.96 7.26
C GLN A 152 34.59 6.46 7.08
N GLN A 153 34.41 7.74 6.74
CA GLN A 153 33.09 8.29 6.48
C GLN A 153 32.45 7.67 5.24
N ALA A 154 33.20 7.53 4.14
CA ALA A 154 32.70 6.90 2.93
C ALA A 154 32.39 5.40 3.12
N GLU A 155 33.17 4.68 3.94
CA GLU A 155 32.89 3.28 4.29
C GLU A 155 31.60 3.13 5.09
N ARG A 156 31.35 4.05 6.04
CA ARG A 156 30.08 4.10 6.78
C ARG A 156 28.91 4.41 5.85
N GLU A 157 29.06 5.39 4.96
CA GLU A 157 28.02 5.75 3.99
C GLU A 157 27.65 4.56 3.09
N LEU A 158 28.65 3.78 2.65
CA LEU A 158 28.41 2.57 1.86
C LEU A 158 27.66 1.49 2.66
N ALA A 159 28.07 1.24 3.92
CA ALA A 159 27.41 0.27 4.77
C ALA A 159 25.95 0.66 5.08
N GLU A 160 25.71 1.94 5.36
CA GLU A 160 24.37 2.49 5.56
C GLU A 160 23.49 2.36 4.31
N LEU A 161 24.05 2.62 3.12
CA LEU A 161 23.36 2.43 1.84
C LEU A 161 22.93 0.96 1.68
N GLN A 162 23.85 0.02 1.87
CA GLN A 162 23.57 -1.41 1.74
C GLN A 162 22.49 -1.86 2.72
N GLN A 163 22.56 -1.39 3.98
CA GLN A 163 21.53 -1.69 4.97
C GLN A 163 20.17 -1.10 4.60
N ARG A 164 20.14 0.14 4.10
CA ARG A 164 18.90 0.80 3.66
C ARG A 164 18.27 0.08 2.47
N VAL A 165 19.08 -0.34 1.49
CA VAL A 165 18.62 -1.12 0.33
C VAL A 165 18.03 -2.44 0.80
N LYS A 166 18.71 -3.17 1.70
CA LYS A 166 18.20 -4.44 2.24
C LYS A 166 16.86 -4.27 2.94
N ARG A 167 16.73 -3.29 3.86
CA ARG A 167 15.46 -2.99 4.54
C ARG A 167 14.36 -2.67 3.52
N ARG A 168 14.69 -1.88 2.49
CA ARG A 168 13.71 -1.53 1.46
C ARG A 168 13.29 -2.74 0.62
N GLN A 169 14.18 -3.68 0.35
CA GLN A 169 13.84 -4.94 -0.33
C GLN A 169 12.86 -5.78 0.51
N GLU A 170 13.09 -5.87 1.82
CA GLU A 170 12.18 -6.56 2.76
C GLU A 170 10.80 -5.88 2.80
N GLU A 171 10.76 -4.54 2.88
CA GLU A 171 9.51 -3.77 2.80
C GLU A 171 8.76 -4.02 1.50
N LEU A 172 9.47 -4.03 0.37
CA LEU A 172 8.87 -4.33 -0.93
C LEU A 172 8.32 -5.76 -0.99
N GLY A 173 8.99 -6.74 -0.37
CA GLY A 173 8.47 -8.11 -0.26
C GLY A 173 7.15 -8.17 0.51
N ASN A 174 7.03 -7.45 1.62
CA ASN A 174 5.76 -7.36 2.36
C ASN A 174 4.65 -6.69 1.54
N MET A 175 5.02 -5.75 0.66
CA MET A 175 4.07 -5.09 -0.23
C MET A 175 3.55 -6.00 -1.35
N GLU A 176 4.23 -7.10 -1.70
CA GLU A 176 3.80 -8.03 -2.76
C GLU A 176 2.61 -8.88 -2.37
N ILE A 177 2.38 -9.06 -1.07
CA ILE A 177 1.29 -9.85 -0.54
C ILE A 177 0.06 -8.94 -0.49
N VAL A 178 -1.03 -9.35 -1.12
CA VAL A 178 -2.35 -8.80 -0.87
C VAL A 178 -3.15 -9.81 -0.07
N VAL A 179 -3.88 -9.32 0.92
CA VAL A 179 -4.80 -10.09 1.76
C VAL A 179 -6.16 -9.43 1.68
N ASP A 180 -7.19 -10.18 1.29
CA ASP A 180 -8.56 -9.73 1.38
C ASP A 180 -9.05 -9.82 2.84
N GLU A 181 -9.60 -8.73 3.36
CA GLU A 181 -10.27 -8.74 4.66
C GLU A 181 -11.71 -9.20 4.51
N GLU A 182 -12.29 -9.69 5.62
CA GLU A 182 -13.71 -10.05 5.63
C GLU A 182 -14.59 -8.84 5.28
N PRO A 183 -15.54 -8.98 4.32
CA PRO A 183 -16.40 -7.88 3.91
C PRO A 183 -17.16 -7.26 5.08
N LYS A 184 -16.97 -5.95 5.31
CA LYS A 184 -17.59 -5.24 6.43
C LYS A 184 -18.91 -4.62 6.01
N LEU A 185 -20.02 -4.98 6.66
CA LEU A 185 -21.29 -4.31 6.45
C LEU A 185 -21.26 -2.91 7.07
N LEU A 186 -21.45 -1.88 6.24
CA LEU A 186 -21.47 -0.49 6.69
C LEU A 186 -22.87 0.00 7.02
N ASN A 187 -23.84 -0.33 6.17
CA ASN A 187 -25.23 -0.01 6.41
C ASN A 187 -26.17 -0.97 5.65
N LEU A 188 -27.43 -0.97 6.07
CA LEU A 188 -28.51 -1.70 5.44
C LEU A 188 -29.71 -0.77 5.27
N ALA A 189 -30.50 -1.02 4.22
CA ALA A 189 -31.72 -0.29 3.97
C ALA A 189 -32.78 -1.27 3.41
N LEU A 190 -34.03 -1.06 3.81
CA LEU A 190 -35.19 -1.66 3.17
C LEU A 190 -35.75 -0.64 2.17
N VAL A 191 -35.98 -1.08 0.94
CA VAL A 191 -36.40 -0.19 -0.16
C VAL A 191 -37.71 -0.70 -0.73
N LYS A 192 -38.68 0.20 -0.90
CA LYS A 192 -39.92 -0.05 -1.64
C LYS A 192 -39.89 0.76 -2.92
N PHE A 193 -39.99 0.11 -4.07
CA PHE A 193 -40.22 0.82 -5.32
C PHE A 193 -41.70 1.17 -5.42
N VAL A 194 -42.01 2.46 -5.49
CA VAL A 194 -43.37 2.96 -5.66
C VAL A 194 -43.51 3.41 -7.11
N ALA A 195 -44.46 2.83 -7.84
CA ALA A 195 -44.77 3.28 -9.19
C ALA A 195 -45.22 4.76 -9.15
N PRO A 196 -44.84 5.60 -10.12
CA PRO A 196 -45.35 6.96 -10.19
C PRO A 196 -46.88 6.88 -10.25
N LYS A 197 -47.56 7.65 -9.40
CA LYS A 197 -49.00 7.83 -9.55
C LYS A 197 -49.21 8.43 -10.93
N ASN A 198 -49.88 7.70 -11.83
CA ASN A 198 -50.40 8.28 -13.04
C ASN A 198 -51.21 9.50 -12.61
N GLU A 199 -50.77 10.70 -13.00
CA GLU A 199 -51.61 11.89 -12.94
C GLU A 199 -52.77 11.63 -13.91
N GLU A 200 -53.83 11.02 -13.39
CA GLU A 200 -55.13 11.04 -14.04
C GLU A 200 -55.52 12.50 -14.21
N GLY A 201 -55.66 12.90 -15.48
CA GLY A 201 -55.82 14.27 -15.90
C GLY A 201 -56.92 15.02 -15.17
N ARG A 202 -56.67 16.31 -14.97
CA ARG A 202 -57.69 17.33 -14.76
C ARG A 202 -57.44 18.47 -15.73
#